data_AF-A0A2D6M840-F1
#
_entry.id   AF-A0A2D6M840-F1
#
_cell.length_a   1.000
_cell.length_b   1.000
_cell.length_c   1.000
_cell.angle_alpha   90.00
_cell.angle_beta   90.00
_cell.angle_gamma   90.00
#
_symmetry.space_group_name_H-M   'P 1'
#
loop_
_entity.id
_entity.type
_entity.pdbx_description
1 polymer ?
#
loop_
_entity_poly.entity_id
_entity_poly.type
_entity_poly.pdbx_seq_one_letter_code
_entity_poly.pdbx_strand_id
1 'polypeptide(L)'
;MSKVKISFFGDSICMGQGVSIHGNWIVNLSSDLYKAFGDRIIVSINAANGRTTRMALEVMPYEIQSSPPDILIIQYGMNDCNYWETDCGVPRVTKNAFKANLEEIITRARACGVKSIFLNSNHPTGRFCSKMLSAGITYEDSNVEYNEIIRLVGDNPDVNFIDIELEFEKLNMEHSKYLLPKPDLLHLNEFGNKIYYEIMKPILLDDIYSYINKSSDK
;
A
#
# COMPACT_ATOMS: atom_id res chain seq x y z
N MET A 1 29.08 4.78 -4.54
CA MET A 1 27.81 4.77 -5.31
C MET A 1 26.70 5.33 -4.42
N SER A 2 25.76 6.09 -4.97
CA SER A 2 24.55 6.46 -4.22
C SER A 2 23.72 5.22 -3.93
N LYS A 3 23.19 5.09 -2.72
CA LYS A 3 22.33 3.97 -2.33
C LYS A 3 20.96 4.11 -3.00
N VAL A 4 20.38 3.00 -3.45
CA VAL A 4 19.00 2.95 -3.95
C VAL A 4 18.07 3.09 -2.76
N LYS A 5 17.24 4.13 -2.78
CA LYS A 5 16.25 4.43 -1.73
C LYS A 5 14.89 3.88 -2.12
N ILE A 6 14.31 3.08 -1.25
CA ILE A 6 12.99 2.46 -1.41
C ILE A 6 12.10 2.95 -0.27
N SER A 7 10.91 3.45 -0.59
CA SER A 7 9.95 3.91 0.41
C SER A 7 8.59 3.26 0.20
N PHE A 8 8.01 2.79 1.30
CA PHE A 8 6.62 2.33 1.36
C PHE A 8 5.77 3.43 1.98
N PHE A 9 4.92 4.04 1.17
CA PHE A 9 4.06 5.15 1.54
C PHE A 9 2.61 4.67 1.67
N GLY A 10 2.15 4.52 2.90
CA GLY A 10 0.87 3.86 3.15
C GLY A 10 0.29 4.08 4.54
N ASP A 11 -0.55 3.14 4.97
CA ASP A 11 -1.31 3.22 6.21
C ASP A 11 -0.98 2.08 7.21
N SER A 12 -1.96 1.66 8.02
CA SER A 12 -1.79 0.59 9.00
C SER A 12 -1.40 -0.75 8.40
N ILE A 13 -1.71 -1.02 7.13
CA ILE A 13 -1.32 -2.27 6.46
C ILE A 13 0.19 -2.29 6.21
N CYS A 14 0.77 -1.17 5.76
CA CYS A 14 2.24 -1.04 5.64
C CYS A 14 2.93 -1.04 7.01
N MET A 15 2.30 -0.46 8.03
CA MET A 15 2.83 -0.49 9.40
C MET A 15 2.80 -1.89 10.02
N GLY A 16 2.04 -2.84 9.46
CA GLY A 16 1.86 -4.17 10.03
C GLY A 16 1.09 -4.13 11.35
N GLN A 17 0.06 -3.28 11.43
CA GLN A 17 -0.75 -3.16 12.64
C GLN A 17 -1.33 -4.52 13.05
N GLY A 18 -1.12 -4.87 14.33
CA GLY A 18 -1.64 -6.10 14.92
C GLY A 18 -0.71 -7.32 14.80
N VAL A 19 0.48 -7.16 14.21
CA VAL A 19 1.55 -8.17 14.29
C VAL A 19 2.81 -7.59 14.93
N SER A 20 3.70 -8.47 15.39
CA SER A 20 5.03 -8.06 15.84
C SER A 20 5.84 -7.49 14.68
N ILE A 21 6.84 -6.63 14.96
CA ILE A 21 7.66 -5.99 13.92
C ILE A 21 8.26 -7.00 12.92
N HIS A 22 8.73 -8.16 13.39
CA HIS A 22 9.30 -9.21 12.54
C HIS A 22 8.23 -10.02 11.77
N GLY A 23 6.95 -9.89 12.14
CA GLY A 23 5.82 -10.44 11.40
C GLY A 23 5.36 -9.54 10.25
N ASN A 24 5.84 -8.28 10.17
CA ASN A 24 5.50 -7.36 9.10
C ASN A 24 6.19 -7.76 7.78
N TRP A 25 5.42 -7.81 6.70
CA TRP A 25 5.90 -8.19 5.36
C TRP A 25 6.99 -7.27 4.81
N ILE A 26 6.94 -5.97 5.07
CA ILE A 26 7.95 -4.99 4.63
C ILE A 26 9.27 -5.20 5.37
N VAL A 27 9.21 -5.52 6.66
CA VAL A 27 10.43 -5.78 7.46
C VAL A 27 11.12 -7.05 6.96
N ASN A 28 10.35 -8.10 6.68
CA ASN A 28 10.88 -9.34 6.10
C ASN A 28 11.47 -9.10 4.70
N LEU A 29 10.77 -8.34 3.85
CA LEU A 29 11.26 -7.96 2.54
C LEU A 29 12.56 -7.14 2.64
N SER A 30 12.60 -6.13 3.51
CA SER A 30 13.80 -5.31 3.73
C SER A 30 15.00 -6.14 4.16
N SER A 31 14.79 -7.15 5.01
CA SER A 31 15.84 -8.08 5.44
C SER A 31 16.43 -8.84 4.25
N ASP A 32 15.58 -9.36 3.37
CA ASP A 32 16.02 -10.10 2.19
C ASP A 32 16.67 -9.21 1.13
N LEU A 33 16.12 -8.02 0.91
CA LEU A 33 16.76 -7.03 0.03
C LEU A 33 18.15 -6.67 0.56
N TYR A 34 18.32 -6.50 1.88
CA TYR A 34 19.63 -6.23 2.47
C TYR A 34 20.60 -7.39 2.30
N LYS A 35 20.15 -8.65 2.44
CA LYS A 35 20.98 -9.83 2.15
C LYS A 35 21.43 -9.87 0.68
N ALA A 36 20.56 -9.47 -0.25
CA ALA A 36 20.85 -9.50 -1.69
C ALA A 36 21.77 -8.36 -2.14
N PHE A 37 21.59 -7.15 -1.60
CA PHE A 37 22.22 -5.94 -2.11
C PHE A 37 23.18 -5.24 -1.14
N GLY A 38 23.15 -5.61 0.14
CA GLY A 38 23.98 -5.04 1.18
C GLY A 38 23.65 -3.58 1.45
N ASP A 39 24.69 -2.78 1.67
CA ASP A 39 24.60 -1.35 1.96
C ASP A 39 24.23 -0.49 0.74
N ARG A 40 24.08 -1.09 -0.44
CA ARG A 40 23.67 -0.41 -1.69
C ARG A 40 22.20 0.01 -1.70
N ILE A 41 21.41 -0.44 -0.73
CA ILE A 41 19.99 -0.10 -0.61
C ILE A 41 19.67 0.51 0.75
N ILE A 42 18.59 1.29 0.80
CA ILE A 42 17.94 1.74 2.03
C ILE A 42 16.44 1.55 1.83
N VAL A 43 15.78 0.90 2.79
CA VAL A 43 14.33 0.73 2.82
C VAL A 43 13.75 1.57 3.95
N SER A 44 12.67 2.28 3.67
CA SER A 44 11.95 3.13 4.62
C SER A 44 10.46 2.83 4.60
N ILE A 45 9.83 2.90 5.78
CA ILE A 45 8.37 2.79 5.93
C ILE A 45 7.86 4.18 6.30
N ASN A 46 7.22 4.85 5.34
CA ASN A 46 6.56 6.12 5.49
C ASN A 46 5.05 5.90 5.60
N ALA A 47 4.62 5.25 6.68
CA ALA A 47 3.24 4.89 6.88
C ALA A 47 2.75 5.26 8.29
N ALA A 48 1.43 5.43 8.45
CA ALA A 48 0.83 5.65 9.76
C ALA A 48 -0.56 5.04 9.86
N ASN A 49 -0.89 4.54 11.05
CA ASN A 49 -2.20 3.94 11.31
C ASN A 49 -3.32 4.96 11.09
N GLY A 50 -4.40 4.54 10.42
CA GLY A 50 -5.57 5.37 10.17
C GLY A 50 -5.39 6.44 9.09
N ARG A 51 -4.22 6.51 8.43
CA ARG A 51 -3.89 7.52 7.41
C ARG A 51 -4.71 7.30 6.14
N THR A 52 -5.33 8.38 5.66
CA THR A 52 -6.01 8.43 4.36
C THR A 52 -5.12 9.07 3.31
N THR A 53 -5.49 9.01 2.04
CA THR A 53 -4.78 9.72 0.96
C THR A 53 -4.74 11.25 1.16
N ARG A 54 -5.77 11.84 1.79
CA ARG A 54 -5.79 13.28 2.12
C ARG A 54 -4.67 13.61 3.10
N MET A 55 -4.56 12.84 4.18
CA MET A 55 -3.50 13.01 5.18
C MET A 55 -2.12 12.70 4.60
N ALA A 56 -2.03 11.72 3.69
CA ALA A 56 -0.80 11.40 2.97
C ALA A 56 -0.28 12.63 2.21
N LEU A 57 -1.12 13.34 1.46
CA LEU A 57 -0.73 14.55 0.75
C LEU A 57 -0.21 15.68 1.66
N GLU A 58 -0.72 15.78 2.89
CA GLU A 58 -0.25 16.77 3.87
C GLU A 58 1.18 16.48 4.34
N VAL A 59 1.53 15.21 4.52
CA VAL A 59 2.86 14.79 5.02
C VAL A 59 3.87 14.50 3.90
N MET A 60 3.40 14.30 2.67
CA MET A 60 4.24 13.96 1.52
C MET A 60 5.41 14.94 1.29
N PRO A 61 5.28 16.28 1.48
CA PRO A 61 6.41 17.19 1.37
C PRO A 61 7.58 16.80 2.29
N TYR A 62 7.28 16.38 3.51
CA TYR A 62 8.28 15.99 4.50
C TYR A 62 8.74 14.54 4.30
N GLU A 63 7.81 13.60 4.20
CA GLU A 63 8.12 12.16 4.21
C GLU A 63 8.71 11.65 2.89
N ILE A 64 8.36 12.27 1.75
CA ILE A 64 8.77 11.82 0.42
C ILE A 64 9.56 12.90 -0.33
N GLN A 65 9.02 14.11 -0.48
CA GLN A 65 9.59 15.10 -1.41
C GLN A 65 10.90 15.72 -0.91
N SER A 66 11.11 15.80 0.40
CA SER A 66 12.34 16.34 0.99
C SER A 66 13.58 15.46 0.74
N SER A 67 13.37 14.15 0.57
CA SER A 67 14.38 13.17 0.22
C SER A 67 13.74 12.08 -0.65
N PRO A 68 13.51 12.35 -1.95
CA PRO A 68 12.78 11.45 -2.82
C PRO A 68 13.46 10.07 -2.88
N PRO A 69 12.69 8.98 -2.79
CA PRO A 69 13.20 7.65 -3.05
C PRO A 69 13.42 7.44 -4.55
N ASP A 70 14.21 6.43 -4.90
CA ASP A 70 14.32 5.96 -6.28
C ASP A 70 13.08 5.11 -6.64
N ILE A 71 12.58 4.32 -5.68
CA ILE A 71 11.42 3.44 -5.81
C ILE A 71 10.40 3.78 -4.72
N LEU A 72 9.16 4.08 -5.12
CA LEU A 72 8.06 4.38 -4.21
C LEU A 72 6.95 3.34 -4.36
N ILE A 73 6.51 2.75 -3.25
CA ILE A 73 5.35 1.87 -3.21
C ILE A 73 4.23 2.62 -2.50
N ILE A 74 3.08 2.77 -3.16
CA ILE A 74 1.91 3.48 -2.65
C ILE A 74 0.82 2.46 -2.31
N GLN A 75 0.30 2.49 -1.08
CA GLN A 75 -0.81 1.65 -0.68
C GLN A 75 -1.75 2.39 0.29
N TYR A 76 -2.92 2.77 -0.21
CA TYR A 76 -3.98 3.45 0.52
C TYR A 76 -5.34 3.01 0.00
N GLY A 77 -6.39 3.29 0.78
CA GLY A 77 -7.78 3.11 0.35
C GLY A 77 -8.66 2.55 1.46
N MET A 78 -8.12 1.67 2.32
CA MET A 78 -8.86 1.11 3.45
C MET A 78 -9.41 2.19 4.39
N ASN A 79 -8.56 3.14 4.75
CA ASN A 79 -9.00 4.25 5.60
C ASN A 79 -9.90 5.25 4.86
N ASP A 80 -9.68 5.44 3.56
CA ASP A 80 -10.44 6.36 2.71
C ASP A 80 -11.89 5.89 2.52
N CYS A 81 -12.09 4.57 2.33
CA CYS A 81 -13.39 3.93 2.07
C CYS A 81 -14.24 3.70 3.33
N ASN A 82 -13.70 4.01 4.51
CA ASN A 82 -14.39 3.86 5.79
C ASN A 82 -15.40 5.00 6.02
N TYR A 83 -16.48 4.71 6.75
CA TYR A 83 -17.54 5.65 7.11
C TYR A 83 -17.65 5.69 8.63
N TRP A 84 -17.03 6.69 9.27
CA TRP A 84 -17.21 6.86 10.70
C TRP A 84 -18.57 7.53 10.96
N GLU A 85 -19.14 7.27 12.14
CA GLU A 85 -20.39 7.93 12.56
C GLU A 85 -20.25 9.47 12.55
N THR A 86 -19.05 9.94 12.89
CA THR A 86 -18.68 11.37 12.86
C THR A 86 -18.65 11.96 11.46
N ASP A 87 -18.55 11.12 10.42
CA ASP A 87 -18.58 11.55 9.02
C ASP A 87 -20.02 11.62 8.47
N CYS A 88 -21.04 11.41 9.30
CA CYS A 88 -22.45 11.63 8.97
C CYS A 88 -22.91 10.96 7.66
N GLY A 89 -22.38 9.76 7.38
CA GLY A 89 -22.77 8.96 6.23
C GLY A 89 -22.00 9.23 4.94
N VAL A 90 -20.93 10.03 4.98
CA VAL A 90 -19.94 10.11 3.90
C VAL A 90 -18.68 9.31 4.24
N PRO A 91 -17.93 8.83 3.23
CA PRO A 91 -16.65 8.18 3.50
C PRO A 91 -15.62 9.22 3.97
N ARG A 92 -14.59 8.78 4.71
CA ARG A 92 -13.50 9.64 5.20
C ARG A 92 -12.84 10.43 4.07
N VAL A 93 -12.74 9.85 2.87
CA VAL A 93 -12.36 10.56 1.64
C VAL A 93 -13.27 10.12 0.50
N THR A 94 -14.08 11.02 -0.04
CA THR A 94 -14.97 10.71 -1.19
C THR A 94 -14.19 10.10 -2.37
N LYS A 95 -14.80 9.17 -3.10
CA LYS A 95 -14.26 8.53 -4.32
C LYS A 95 -13.54 9.48 -5.29
N ASN A 96 -14.17 10.62 -5.63
CA ASN A 96 -13.58 11.61 -6.53
C ASN A 96 -12.29 12.22 -5.94
N ALA A 97 -12.33 12.59 -4.66
CA ALA A 97 -11.14 13.10 -3.97
C ALA A 97 -10.07 12.02 -3.81
N PHE A 98 -10.45 10.78 -3.53
CA PHE A 98 -9.51 9.66 -3.43
C PHE A 98 -8.75 9.43 -4.75
N LYS A 99 -9.46 9.38 -5.88
CA LYS A 99 -8.86 9.31 -7.21
C LYS A 99 -7.88 10.46 -7.46
N ALA A 100 -8.35 11.69 -7.26
CA ALA A 100 -7.52 12.89 -7.45
C ALA A 100 -6.30 12.91 -6.51
N ASN A 101 -6.44 12.44 -5.28
CA ASN A 101 -5.34 12.37 -4.34
C ASN A 101 -4.28 11.36 -4.77
N LEU A 102 -4.67 10.17 -5.24
CA LEU A 102 -3.71 9.17 -5.75
C LEU A 102 -2.98 9.70 -6.98
N GLU A 103 -3.71 10.31 -7.92
CA GLU A 103 -3.13 10.96 -9.11
C GLU A 103 -2.12 12.04 -8.70
N GLU A 104 -2.47 12.91 -7.75
CA GLU A 104 -1.57 13.95 -7.23
C GLU A 104 -0.33 13.38 -6.54
N ILE A 105 -0.48 12.31 -5.73
CA ILE A 105 0.66 11.62 -5.10
C ILE A 105 1.62 11.10 -6.19
N ILE A 106 1.10 10.45 -7.23
CA ILE A 106 1.91 9.94 -8.35
C ILE A 106 2.60 11.08 -9.09
N THR A 107 1.86 12.13 -9.45
CA THR A 107 2.39 13.31 -10.14
C THR A 107 3.52 13.97 -9.34
N ARG A 108 3.32 14.20 -8.04
CA ARG A 108 4.35 14.79 -7.17
C ARG A 108 5.58 13.90 -7.02
N ALA A 109 5.39 12.59 -6.86
CA ALA A 109 6.49 11.64 -6.77
C ALA A 109 7.35 11.67 -8.04
N ARG A 110 6.73 11.65 -9.22
CA ARG A 110 7.42 11.79 -10.51
C ARG A 110 8.15 13.12 -10.64
N ALA A 111 7.49 14.23 -10.31
CA ALA A 111 8.08 15.56 -10.36
C ALA A 111 9.30 15.70 -9.42
N CYS A 112 9.30 15.01 -8.28
CA CYS A 112 10.42 14.94 -7.35
C CYS A 112 11.52 13.94 -7.77
N GLY A 113 11.38 13.27 -8.92
CA GLY A 113 12.43 12.44 -9.51
C GLY A 113 12.38 10.96 -9.14
N VAL A 114 11.30 10.48 -8.51
CA VAL A 114 11.08 9.04 -8.26
C VAL A 114 11.08 8.30 -9.61
N LYS A 115 11.84 7.19 -9.69
CA LYS A 115 12.11 6.45 -10.94
C LYS A 115 11.17 5.28 -11.16
N SER A 116 10.80 4.57 -10.10
CA SER A 116 9.80 3.50 -10.15
C SER A 116 8.69 3.78 -9.14
N ILE A 117 7.43 3.69 -9.57
CA ILE A 117 6.26 3.90 -8.71
C ILE A 117 5.40 2.64 -8.83
N PHE A 118 5.13 2.01 -7.69
CA PHE A 118 4.20 0.91 -7.56
C PHE A 118 2.94 1.41 -6.87
N LEU A 119 1.78 0.97 -7.37
CA LEU A 119 0.49 1.24 -6.75
C LEU A 119 -0.20 -0.09 -6.44
N ASN A 120 -0.50 -0.31 -5.17
CA ASN A 120 -1.18 -1.52 -4.72
C ASN A 120 -2.67 -1.27 -4.49
N SER A 121 -3.54 -2.17 -4.96
CA SER A 121 -4.91 -2.25 -4.46
C SER A 121 -4.95 -2.77 -3.01
N ASN A 122 -6.10 -2.63 -2.35
CA ASN A 122 -6.33 -3.24 -1.04
C ASN A 122 -6.61 -4.74 -1.19
N HIS A 123 -6.31 -5.52 -0.15
CA HIS A 123 -6.79 -6.90 -0.08
C HIS A 123 -8.29 -6.95 0.33
N PRO A 124 -8.99 -8.07 0.07
CA PRO A 124 -10.36 -8.27 0.53
C PRO A 124 -10.45 -8.32 2.06
N THR A 125 -11.55 -7.85 2.63
CA THR A 125 -11.81 -7.85 4.08
C THR A 125 -12.91 -8.80 4.49
N GLY A 126 -12.88 -9.25 5.75
CA GLY A 126 -13.93 -10.07 6.33
C GLY A 126 -15.18 -9.29 6.76
N ARG A 127 -15.29 -7.99 6.44
CA ARG A 127 -16.33 -7.08 6.95
C ARG A 127 -17.54 -6.96 6.02
N PHE A 128 -18.09 -8.11 5.60
CA PHE A 128 -19.23 -8.22 4.68
C PHE A 128 -20.60 -8.42 5.38
N CYS A 129 -20.64 -8.73 6.68
CA CYS A 129 -21.91 -9.04 7.36
C CYS A 129 -22.65 -7.80 7.89
N SER A 130 -21.91 -6.77 8.31
CA SER A 130 -22.46 -5.63 9.04
C SER A 130 -22.32 -4.37 8.21
N LYS A 131 -23.46 -3.71 7.96
CA LYS A 131 -23.47 -2.41 7.32
C LYS A 131 -22.90 -1.37 8.29
N MET A 132 -22.10 -0.45 7.77
CA MET A 132 -21.69 0.73 8.52
C MET A 132 -22.93 1.58 8.79
N LEU A 133 -23.20 1.88 10.07
CA LEU A 133 -24.46 2.46 10.56
C LEU A 133 -24.93 3.68 9.75
N SER A 134 -23.99 4.53 9.34
CA SER A 134 -24.29 5.80 8.66
C SER A 134 -24.35 5.69 7.13
N ALA A 135 -23.95 4.57 6.53
CA ALA A 135 -23.75 4.44 5.08
C ALA A 135 -24.72 3.47 4.39
N GLY A 136 -25.26 2.49 5.13
CA GLY A 136 -26.15 1.47 4.56
C GLY A 136 -25.46 0.45 3.63
N ILE A 137 -24.14 0.50 3.51
CA ILE A 137 -23.27 -0.44 2.80
C ILE A 137 -22.31 -1.13 3.79
N THR A 138 -21.78 -2.29 3.41
CA THR A 138 -20.73 -2.94 4.22
C THR A 138 -19.39 -2.28 3.96
N TYR A 139 -18.43 -2.51 4.85
CA TYR A 139 -17.07 -2.01 4.63
C TYR A 139 -16.47 -2.64 3.37
N GLU A 140 -16.71 -3.94 3.14
CA GLU A 140 -16.17 -4.64 1.98
C GLU A 140 -16.75 -4.13 0.67
N ASP A 141 -18.06 -3.84 0.62
CA ASP A 141 -18.66 -3.23 -0.59
C ASP A 141 -17.97 -1.90 -0.93
N SER A 142 -17.68 -1.07 0.07
CA SER A 142 -16.93 0.18 -0.11
C SER A 142 -15.48 -0.09 -0.54
N ASN A 143 -14.83 -1.09 0.04
CA ASN A 143 -13.45 -1.45 -0.31
C ASN A 143 -13.32 -1.86 -1.79
N VAL A 144 -14.23 -2.70 -2.29
CA VAL A 144 -14.32 -3.10 -3.71
C VAL A 144 -14.47 -1.87 -4.61
N GLU A 145 -15.37 -0.95 -4.26
CA GLU A 145 -15.56 0.30 -5.03
C GLU A 145 -14.31 1.18 -5.08
N TYR A 146 -13.48 1.18 -4.03
CA TYR A 146 -12.22 1.93 -4.00
C TYR A 146 -11.11 1.19 -4.74
N ASN A 147 -11.09 -0.15 -4.70
CA ASN A 147 -10.17 -0.95 -5.50
C ASN A 147 -10.37 -0.72 -7.01
N GLU A 148 -11.61 -0.58 -7.48
CA GLU A 148 -11.90 -0.17 -8.86
C GLU A 148 -11.29 1.20 -9.21
N ILE A 149 -11.31 2.16 -8.28
CA ILE A 149 -10.68 3.46 -8.48
C ILE A 149 -9.15 3.32 -8.53
N ILE A 150 -8.57 2.49 -7.67
CA ILE A 150 -7.13 2.23 -7.69
C ILE A 150 -6.72 1.61 -9.04
N ARG A 151 -7.50 0.66 -9.58
CA ARG A 151 -7.28 0.07 -10.92
C ARG A 151 -7.29 1.15 -12.01
N LEU A 152 -8.29 2.03 -12.00
CA LEU A 152 -8.37 3.14 -12.96
C LEU A 152 -7.18 4.10 -12.88
N VAL A 153 -6.64 4.36 -11.69
CA VAL A 153 -5.40 5.14 -11.52
C VAL A 153 -4.17 4.34 -11.94
N GLY A 154 -4.19 3.03 -11.71
CA GLY A 154 -3.15 2.06 -12.07
C GLY A 154 -3.00 1.84 -13.57
N ASP A 155 -4.02 2.13 -14.39
CA ASP A 155 -3.92 2.14 -15.86
C ASP A 155 -2.97 3.23 -16.41
N ASN A 156 -2.44 4.09 -15.53
CA ASN A 156 -1.39 5.03 -15.87
C ASN A 156 -0.10 4.28 -16.28
N PRO A 157 0.45 4.51 -17.49
CA PRO A 157 1.66 3.83 -17.96
C PRO A 157 2.92 4.15 -17.14
N ASP A 158 2.90 5.24 -16.36
CA ASP A 158 3.98 5.60 -15.43
C ASP A 158 3.86 4.88 -14.08
N VAL A 159 2.94 3.93 -13.91
CA VAL A 159 2.74 3.21 -12.65
C VAL A 159 2.81 1.71 -12.89
N ASN A 160 3.56 1.03 -12.03
CA ASN A 160 3.54 -0.42 -11.92
C ASN A 160 2.39 -0.81 -10.99
N PHE A 161 1.20 -1.02 -11.55
CA PHE A 161 0.04 -1.44 -10.76
C PHE A 161 0.15 -2.90 -10.33
N ILE A 162 -0.14 -3.18 -9.06
CA ILE A 162 -0.19 -4.52 -8.48
C ILE A 162 -1.57 -4.73 -7.88
N ASP A 163 -2.34 -5.63 -8.47
CA ASP A 163 -3.68 -5.94 -8.03
C ASP A 163 -3.68 -6.95 -6.86
N ILE A 164 -3.41 -6.45 -5.66
CA ILE A 164 -3.37 -7.27 -4.45
C ILE A 164 -4.73 -7.93 -4.16
N GLU A 165 -5.84 -7.25 -4.43
CA GLU A 165 -7.18 -7.84 -4.30
C GLU A 165 -7.26 -9.15 -5.09
N LEU A 166 -6.93 -9.09 -6.38
CA LEU A 166 -6.95 -10.23 -7.27
C LEU A 166 -5.97 -11.33 -6.85
N GLU A 167 -4.77 -10.97 -6.37
CA GLU A 167 -3.81 -11.96 -5.86
C GLU A 167 -4.34 -12.71 -4.63
N PHE A 168 -5.07 -12.04 -3.74
CA PHE A 168 -5.72 -12.70 -2.60
C PHE A 168 -6.90 -13.57 -3.04
N GLU A 169 -7.71 -13.12 -3.99
CA GLU A 169 -8.84 -13.89 -4.53
C GLU A 169 -8.38 -15.20 -5.18
N LYS A 170 -7.27 -15.18 -5.91
CA LYS A 170 -6.67 -16.38 -6.53
C LYS A 170 -6.32 -17.47 -5.53
N LEU A 171 -6.04 -17.11 -4.27
CA LEU A 171 -5.75 -18.10 -3.22
C LEU A 171 -7.00 -18.91 -2.84
N ASN A 172 -8.20 -18.37 -3.09
CA ASN A 172 -9.48 -19.00 -2.75
C ASN A 172 -9.53 -19.47 -1.28
N MET A 173 -9.07 -18.61 -0.38
CA MET A 173 -8.96 -18.89 1.06
C MET A 173 -9.97 -18.08 1.87
N GLU A 174 -10.49 -18.69 2.93
CA GLU A 174 -11.30 -18.01 3.94
C GLU A 174 -10.54 -16.81 4.56
N HIS A 175 -11.19 -15.65 4.62
CA HIS A 175 -10.64 -14.41 5.22
C HIS A 175 -10.02 -14.62 6.60
N SER A 176 -10.64 -15.49 7.43
CA SER A 176 -10.16 -15.85 8.77
C SER A 176 -8.74 -16.45 8.80
N LYS A 177 -8.23 -16.93 7.66
CA LYS A 177 -6.87 -17.48 7.55
C LYS A 177 -5.81 -16.39 7.51
N TYR A 178 -6.10 -15.24 6.93
CA TYR A 178 -5.11 -14.18 6.67
C TYR A 178 -5.41 -12.86 7.38
N LEU A 179 -6.61 -12.68 7.93
CA LEU A 179 -6.98 -11.51 8.72
C LEU A 179 -6.92 -11.78 10.23
N LEU A 180 -6.79 -10.70 11.00
CA LEU A 180 -7.05 -10.73 12.44
C LEU A 180 -8.53 -11.10 12.70
N PRO A 181 -8.81 -11.83 13.79
CA PRO A 181 -10.16 -12.27 14.10
C PRO A 181 -11.09 -11.11 14.46
N LYS A 182 -12.38 -11.41 14.62
CA LYS A 182 -13.37 -10.45 15.13
C LYS A 182 -12.89 -9.81 16.45
N PRO A 183 -13.13 -8.50 16.64
CA PRO A 183 -13.95 -7.61 15.80
C PRO A 183 -13.20 -6.98 14.62
N ASP A 184 -11.92 -7.29 14.39
CA ASP A 184 -11.09 -6.58 13.42
C ASP A 184 -11.43 -6.95 11.97
N LEU A 185 -11.16 -8.18 11.51
CA LEU A 185 -11.49 -8.66 10.16
C LEU A 185 -11.00 -7.77 9.00
N LEU A 186 -9.94 -6.99 9.20
CA LEU A 186 -9.41 -6.03 8.21
C LEU A 186 -7.89 -6.07 8.16
N HIS A 187 -7.22 -5.99 9.31
CA HIS A 187 -5.77 -6.05 9.38
C HIS A 187 -5.30 -7.48 9.19
N LEU A 188 -4.14 -7.63 8.57
CA LEU A 188 -3.52 -8.92 8.31
C LEU A 188 -2.98 -9.53 9.61
N ASN A 189 -3.18 -10.84 9.77
CA ASN A 189 -2.40 -11.61 10.74
C ASN A 189 -1.00 -11.92 10.15
N GLU A 190 -0.16 -12.68 10.85
CA GLU A 190 1.18 -13.03 10.36
C GLU A 190 1.16 -13.81 9.04
N PHE A 191 0.16 -14.67 8.83
CA PHE A 191 0.01 -15.41 7.58
C PHE A 191 -0.42 -14.49 6.42
N GLY A 192 -1.31 -13.53 6.67
CA GLY A 192 -1.66 -12.50 5.68
C GLY A 192 -0.47 -11.61 5.30
N ASN A 193 0.34 -11.21 6.28
CA ASN A 193 1.60 -10.52 6.01
C ASN A 193 2.55 -11.39 5.16
N LYS A 194 2.65 -12.69 5.46
CA LYS A 194 3.44 -13.60 4.64
C LYS A 194 2.97 -13.63 3.19
N ILE A 195 1.66 -13.68 2.93
CA ILE A 195 1.11 -13.61 1.56
C ILE A 195 1.55 -12.33 0.84
N TYR A 196 1.40 -11.16 1.48
CA TYR A 196 1.88 -9.88 0.94
C TYR A 196 3.37 -9.94 0.56
N TYR A 197 4.19 -10.50 1.44
CA TYR A 197 5.62 -10.66 1.20
C TYR A 197 5.88 -11.54 -0.03
N GLU A 198 5.21 -12.70 -0.17
CA GLU A 198 5.40 -13.61 -1.30
C GLU A 198 4.96 -12.98 -2.64
N ILE A 199 3.91 -12.15 -2.64
CA ILE A 199 3.46 -11.42 -3.83
C ILE A 199 4.48 -10.34 -4.21
N MET A 200 4.87 -9.50 -3.24
CA MET A 200 5.66 -8.29 -3.50
C MET A 200 7.14 -8.56 -3.74
N LYS A 201 7.71 -9.60 -3.10
CA LYS A 201 9.14 -9.91 -3.16
C LYS A 201 9.68 -10.11 -4.57
N PRO A 202 9.13 -11.02 -5.41
CA PRO A 202 9.68 -11.25 -6.75
C PRO A 202 9.60 -9.97 -7.62
N ILE A 203 8.47 -9.26 -7.55
CA ILE A 203 8.24 -8.02 -8.31
C ILE A 203 9.29 -6.96 -7.97
N LEU A 204 9.51 -6.70 -6.67
CA LEU A 204 10.46 -5.68 -6.23
C LEU A 204 11.91 -6.09 -6.43
N LEU A 205 12.26 -7.37 -6.27
CA LEU A 205 13.61 -7.86 -6.56
C LEU A 205 13.97 -7.61 -8.04
N ASP A 206 13.08 -7.96 -8.95
CA ASP A 206 13.32 -7.81 -10.40
C ASP A 206 13.53 -6.33 -10.79
N ASP A 207 12.74 -5.41 -10.23
CA ASP A 207 12.87 -3.98 -10.47
C ASP A 207 14.19 -3.42 -9.90
N ILE A 208 14.55 -3.81 -8.67
CA ILE A 208 15.79 -3.37 -8.01
C ILE A 208 17.03 -3.90 -8.75
N TYR A 209 17.02 -5.17 -9.17
CA TYR A 209 18.10 -5.74 -10.00
C TYR A 209 18.27 -4.94 -11.29
N SER A 210 17.16 -4.64 -11.97
CA SER A 210 17.16 -3.84 -13.20
C SER A 210 17.70 -2.43 -12.96
N TYR A 211 17.34 -1.80 -11.84
CA TYR A 211 17.79 -0.45 -11.48
C TYR A 211 19.29 -0.40 -11.19
N ILE A 212 19.80 -1.34 -10.39
CA ILE A 212 21.20 -1.40 -9.98
C ILE A 212 22.11 -1.72 -11.18
N ASN A 213 21.71 -2.64 -12.05
CA ASN A 213 22.52 -3.01 -13.21
C ASN A 213 22.61 -1.85 -14.22
N LYS A 214 21.49 -1.17 -14.52
CA LYS A 214 21.49 0.02 -15.40
C LYS A 214 22.33 1.18 -14.86
N SER A 215 22.48 1.27 -13.54
CA SER A 215 23.28 2.31 -12.89
C SER A 215 24.77 1.99 -12.87
N SER A 216 25.16 0.73 -13.11
CA SER A 216 26.57 0.29 -13.13
C SER A 216 27.22 0.45 -14.51
N ASP A 217 26.43 0.65 -15.56
CA ASP A 217 26.88 0.87 -16.95
C ASP A 217 27.12 2.36 -17.29
N LYS A 218 27.01 3.26 -16.31
CA LYS A 218 27.28 4.71 -16.43
C LYS A 218 28.43 5.13 -15.54
#